data_AF-A0A386WMP7-F1
#
_entry.id   AF-A0A386WMP7-F1
#
_cell.length_a   1.000
_cell.length_b   1.000
_cell.length_c   1.000
_cell.angle_alpha   90.00
_cell.angle_beta   90.00
_cell.angle_gamma   90.00
#
_symmetry.space_group_name_H-M   'P 1'
#
loop_
_entity.id
_entity.type
_entity.pdbx_description
1 polymer ?
#
loop_
_entity_poly.entity_id
_entity_poly.type
_entity_poly.pdbx_seq_one_letter_code
_entity_poly.pdbx_strand_id
1 'polypeptide(L)'
;MRRAPLLLILAAVSAVAHVVGVLVAAPLWRGAEVLSLALLLGYAVAAGLPAPRWAVPVALVPLVVDAVRTMPAEPGAGDAAWLVYGGPGSGFDVTAGFDAAFAGSWAALVAVAVLLVAFRGRGRRRHLIAAAVAAAPVVGYAAVRVADVGSAVAASTRVVEVRTETTLTRVDGPGYDQADVVPALVLAVLPPLALALAALALAALLAGRGRRLAATGAALLAVLALPLLDAALAAVPHPLDADGTALFAWYAITPTAAMPQPVAALTAAVELAAYLLLVAGLTRSRRAAVPAPAAAG
;
A
#
# COMPACT_ATOMS: atom_id res chain seq x y z
N MET A 1 -26.07 -22.14 -6.91
CA MET A 1 -24.99 -21.14 -7.17
C MET A 1 -25.47 -19.67 -7.22
N ARG A 2 -26.68 -19.31 -6.75
CA ARG A 2 -27.22 -17.93 -6.85
C ARG A 2 -26.68 -16.94 -5.80
N ARG A 3 -25.98 -17.40 -4.76
CA ARG A 3 -25.51 -16.55 -3.64
C ARG A 3 -24.18 -15.85 -3.88
N ALA A 4 -23.32 -16.38 -4.76
CA ALA A 4 -22.02 -15.79 -5.07
C ALA A 4 -22.09 -14.30 -5.51
N PRO A 5 -22.93 -13.89 -6.49
CA PRO A 5 -22.99 -12.48 -6.86
C PRO A 5 -23.47 -11.58 -5.70
N LEU A 6 -24.35 -12.08 -4.83
CA LEU A 6 -24.79 -11.32 -3.65
C LEU A 6 -23.65 -11.07 -2.67
N LEU A 7 -22.78 -12.06 -2.44
CA LEU A 7 -21.59 -11.89 -1.58
C LEU A 7 -20.64 -10.82 -2.12
N LEU A 8 -20.43 -10.76 -3.43
CA LEU A 8 -19.60 -9.73 -4.06
C LEU A 8 -20.22 -8.34 -3.95
N ILE A 9 -21.54 -8.23 -4.12
CA ILE A 9 -22.26 -6.95 -3.95
C ILE A 9 -22.16 -6.48 -2.50
N LEU A 10 -22.40 -7.37 -1.54
CA LEU A 10 -22.28 -7.05 -0.11
C LEU A 10 -20.84 -6.66 0.26
N ALA A 11 -19.83 -7.31 -0.31
CA ALA A 11 -18.44 -6.92 -0.13
C ALA A 11 -18.18 -5.51 -0.66
N ALA A 12 -18.66 -5.19 -1.88
CA ALA A 12 -18.53 -3.85 -2.46
C ALA A 12 -19.25 -2.78 -1.63
N VAL A 13 -20.47 -3.07 -1.15
CA VAL A 13 -21.22 -2.15 -0.26
C VAL A 13 -20.48 -1.94 1.06
N SER A 14 -19.92 -3.00 1.65
CA SER A 14 -19.12 -2.91 2.88
C SER A 14 -17.84 -2.11 2.65
N ALA A 15 -17.19 -2.27 1.50
CA ALA A 15 -16.04 -1.46 1.12
C ALA A 15 -16.39 0.03 1.01
N VAL A 16 -17.51 0.36 0.35
CA VAL A 16 -17.99 1.75 0.25
C VAL A 16 -18.32 2.30 1.63
N ALA A 17 -18.99 1.52 2.49
CA ALA A 17 -19.27 1.92 3.86
C ALA A 17 -17.98 2.18 4.65
N HIS A 18 -16.95 1.34 4.51
CA HIS A 18 -15.65 1.59 5.12
C HIS A 18 -15.02 2.89 4.63
N VAL A 19 -14.96 3.12 3.31
CA VAL A 19 -14.39 4.33 2.72
C VAL A 19 -15.09 5.59 3.21
N VAL A 20 -16.43 5.58 3.25
CA VAL A 20 -17.19 6.71 3.80
C VAL A 20 -16.92 6.87 5.29
N GLY A 21 -16.81 5.76 6.03
CA GLY A 21 -16.48 5.75 7.46
C GLY A 21 -15.13 6.37 7.76
N VAL A 22 -14.11 6.05 6.95
CA VAL A 22 -12.79 6.69 7.00
C VAL A 22 -12.94 8.17 6.67
N LEU A 23 -13.64 8.52 5.58
CA LEU A 23 -13.84 9.91 5.15
C LEU A 23 -14.40 10.79 6.27
N VAL A 24 -15.34 10.27 7.06
CA VAL A 24 -16.01 10.97 8.18
C VAL A 24 -15.42 10.66 9.57
N ALA A 25 -14.31 9.94 9.65
CA ALA A 25 -13.66 9.52 10.90
C ALA A 25 -14.58 8.77 11.89
N ALA A 26 -15.52 7.95 11.39
CA ALA A 26 -16.47 7.19 12.20
C ALA A 26 -15.99 5.74 12.49
N PRO A 27 -15.65 5.39 13.75
CA PRO A 27 -14.99 4.12 14.08
C PRO A 27 -15.88 2.88 13.89
N LEU A 28 -17.20 2.99 14.10
CA LEU A 28 -18.15 1.88 13.93
C LEU A 28 -18.14 1.29 12.51
N TRP A 29 -17.71 2.08 11.53
CA TRP A 29 -17.73 1.70 10.12
C TRP A 29 -16.43 0.99 9.70
N ARG A 30 -15.41 0.93 10.58
CA ARG A 30 -14.18 0.16 10.34
C ARG A 30 -14.43 -1.35 10.30
N GLY A 31 -15.48 -1.84 10.98
CA GLY A 31 -16.01 -3.20 10.82
C GLY A 31 -16.34 -3.59 9.38
N ALA A 32 -16.63 -2.61 8.53
CA ALA A 32 -17.01 -2.85 7.15
C ALA A 32 -15.84 -3.30 6.26
N GLU A 33 -14.59 -2.99 6.61
CA GLU A 33 -13.41 -3.51 5.90
C GLU A 33 -13.24 -5.00 6.15
N VAL A 34 -13.19 -5.41 7.42
CA VAL A 34 -13.10 -6.82 7.82
C VAL A 34 -14.25 -7.61 7.21
N LEU A 35 -15.48 -7.06 7.28
CA LEU A 35 -16.64 -7.66 6.65
C LEU A 35 -16.50 -7.76 5.13
N SER A 36 -16.00 -6.71 4.46
CA SER A 36 -15.74 -6.73 3.01
C SER A 36 -14.78 -7.85 2.62
N LEU A 37 -13.65 -7.98 3.32
CA LEU A 37 -12.65 -9.01 3.07
C LEU A 37 -13.18 -10.42 3.38
N ALA A 38 -13.94 -10.59 4.48
CA ALA A 38 -14.60 -11.85 4.81
C ALA A 38 -15.65 -12.26 3.77
N LEU A 39 -16.44 -11.31 3.28
CA LEU A 39 -17.41 -11.53 2.19
C LEU A 39 -16.71 -11.85 0.87
N LEU A 40 -15.57 -11.21 0.57
CA LEU A 40 -14.72 -11.54 -0.58
C LEU A 40 -14.18 -12.98 -0.49
N LEU A 41 -13.75 -13.40 0.70
CA LEU A 41 -13.32 -14.78 0.95
C LEU A 41 -14.49 -15.76 0.73
N GLY A 42 -15.67 -15.47 1.30
CA GLY A 42 -16.88 -16.24 1.08
C GLY A 42 -17.28 -16.30 -0.40
N TYR A 43 -17.17 -15.18 -1.11
CA TYR A 43 -17.40 -15.09 -2.55
C TYR A 43 -16.43 -15.99 -3.32
N ALA A 44 -15.13 -15.95 -3.00
CA ALA A 44 -14.12 -16.76 -3.67
C ALA A 44 -14.43 -18.26 -3.53
N VAL A 45 -14.80 -18.70 -2.33
CA VAL A 45 -15.21 -20.08 -2.05
C VAL A 45 -16.49 -20.44 -2.82
N ALA A 46 -17.51 -19.58 -2.80
CA ALA A 46 -18.81 -19.85 -3.40
C ALA A 46 -18.85 -19.75 -4.94
N ALA A 47 -18.02 -18.90 -5.55
CA ALA A 47 -17.98 -18.66 -6.99
C ALA A 47 -17.21 -19.73 -7.77
N GLY A 48 -16.45 -20.57 -7.07
CA GLY A 48 -15.55 -21.55 -7.66
C GLY A 48 -14.16 -20.96 -7.86
N LEU A 49 -13.19 -21.49 -7.12
CA LEU A 49 -11.82 -21.00 -7.10
C LEU A 49 -11.10 -21.34 -8.42
N PRO A 50 -10.38 -20.40 -9.06
CA PRO A 50 -9.52 -20.73 -10.18
C PRO A 50 -8.47 -21.74 -9.73
N ALA A 51 -8.03 -22.63 -10.61
CA ALA A 51 -6.85 -23.43 -10.31
C ALA A 51 -5.62 -22.50 -10.23
N PRO A 52 -4.77 -22.63 -9.19
CA PRO A 52 -4.91 -23.53 -8.05
C PRO A 52 -5.90 -22.99 -6.99
N ARG A 53 -6.80 -23.86 -6.50
CA ARG A 53 -7.97 -23.45 -5.70
C ARG A 53 -7.60 -22.78 -4.37
N TRP A 54 -6.44 -23.08 -3.82
CA TRP A 54 -5.98 -22.53 -2.54
C TRP A 54 -5.50 -21.07 -2.62
N ALA A 55 -5.15 -20.58 -3.82
CA ALA A 55 -4.41 -19.32 -3.96
C ALA A 55 -5.16 -18.08 -3.45
N VAL A 56 -6.43 -17.93 -3.85
CA VAL A 56 -7.24 -16.76 -3.46
C VAL A 56 -7.55 -16.75 -1.96
N PRO A 57 -7.98 -17.87 -1.33
CA PRO A 57 -8.16 -17.93 0.11
C PRO A 57 -6.88 -17.60 0.88
N VAL A 58 -5.75 -18.22 0.51
CA VAL A 58 -4.47 -18.01 1.20
C VAL A 58 -3.98 -16.57 1.05
N ALA A 59 -4.23 -15.92 -0.10
CA ALA A 59 -3.90 -14.51 -0.29
C ALA A 59 -4.82 -13.55 0.51
N LEU A 60 -6.08 -13.92 0.78
CA LEU A 60 -7.01 -13.08 1.54
C LEU A 60 -6.80 -13.16 3.06
N VAL A 61 -6.33 -14.29 3.59
CA VAL A 61 -6.07 -14.47 5.04
C VAL A 61 -5.18 -13.37 5.64
N PRO A 62 -3.98 -13.04 5.10
CA PRO A 62 -3.15 -12.00 5.68
C PRO A 62 -3.84 -10.63 5.66
N LEU A 63 -4.63 -10.31 4.63
CA LEU A 63 -5.40 -9.06 4.56
C LEU A 63 -6.47 -8.98 5.66
N VAL A 64 -7.18 -10.08 5.91
CA VAL A 64 -8.17 -10.14 7.01
C VAL A 64 -7.47 -10.00 8.36
N VAL A 65 -6.34 -10.69 8.55
CA VAL A 65 -5.55 -10.61 9.79
C VAL A 65 -5.06 -9.19 10.03
N ASP A 66 -4.59 -8.52 8.98
CA ASP A 66 -4.14 -7.14 9.04
C ASP A 66 -5.28 -6.18 9.40
N ALA A 67 -6.40 -6.24 8.66
CA ALA A 67 -7.58 -5.42 8.92
C ALA A 67 -8.13 -5.61 10.35
N VAL A 68 -8.04 -6.82 10.92
CA VAL A 68 -8.42 -7.07 12.31
C VAL A 68 -7.39 -6.50 13.30
N ARG A 69 -6.09 -6.56 12.98
CA ARG A 69 -5.04 -6.00 13.84
C ARG A 69 -5.02 -4.48 13.85
N THR A 70 -5.38 -3.84 12.74
CA THR A 70 -5.38 -2.38 12.59
C THR A 70 -6.72 -1.74 12.97
N MET A 71 -7.70 -2.55 13.39
CA MET A 71 -8.90 -2.04 14.06
C MET A 71 -8.51 -1.30 15.34
N PRO A 72 -8.93 -0.03 15.51
CA PRO A 72 -8.69 0.68 16.76
C PRO A 72 -9.46 -0.01 17.89
N ALA A 73 -8.89 -0.01 19.10
CA ALA A 73 -9.60 -0.40 20.30
C ALA A 73 -10.86 0.47 20.51
N GLU A 74 -11.83 -0.02 21.28
CA GLU A 74 -13.07 0.70 21.55
C GLU A 74 -12.81 2.16 22.00
N PRO A 75 -13.65 3.13 21.62
CA PRO A 75 -13.51 4.50 22.09
C PRO A 75 -13.48 4.54 23.62
N GLY A 76 -12.34 4.93 24.20
CA GLY A 76 -12.15 5.02 25.66
C GLY A 76 -11.32 3.89 26.28
N ALA A 77 -10.92 2.87 25.53
CA ALA A 77 -9.85 1.96 25.92
C ALA A 77 -8.49 2.62 25.56
N GLY A 78 -7.82 3.22 26.54
CA GLY A 78 -6.57 4.00 26.40
C GLY A 78 -5.44 3.29 25.64
N ASP A 79 -4.35 3.96 25.25
CA ASP A 79 -3.80 5.22 25.73
C ASP A 79 -3.47 6.15 24.57
N ALA A 80 -3.64 7.47 24.78
CA ALA A 80 -2.92 8.44 23.98
C ALA A 80 -1.43 8.26 24.30
N ALA A 81 -0.76 7.39 23.54
CA ALA A 81 0.68 7.28 23.55
C ALA A 81 1.22 8.63 23.09
N TRP A 82 1.55 9.48 24.07
CA TRP A 82 2.32 10.69 23.84
C TRP A 82 3.59 10.26 23.11
N LEU A 83 3.77 10.76 21.89
CA LEU A 83 5.05 10.73 21.20
C LEU A 83 6.05 11.42 22.13
N VAL A 84 6.80 10.62 22.89
CA VAL A 84 7.97 11.09 23.62
C VAL A 84 8.95 11.50 22.53
N TYR A 85 9.06 12.80 22.28
CA TYR A 85 10.21 13.34 21.59
C TYR A 85 11.45 12.83 22.33
N GLY A 86 12.21 11.96 21.67
CA GLY A 86 13.38 11.30 22.24
C GLY A 86 14.28 12.31 22.92
N GLY A 87 14.67 12.01 24.16
CA GLY A 87 15.61 12.82 24.91
C GLY A 87 16.95 12.93 24.16
N PRO A 88 17.75 13.97 24.44
CA PRO A 88 19.05 14.17 23.82
C PRO A 88 19.95 12.96 24.17
N GLY A 89 20.08 12.02 23.22
CA GLY A 89 20.85 10.78 23.42
C GLY A 89 20.25 9.53 22.77
N SER A 90 19.00 9.53 22.29
CA SER A 90 18.48 8.41 21.49
C SER A 90 19.08 8.48 20.09
N GLY A 91 19.96 7.52 19.74
CA GLY A 91 20.48 7.37 18.39
C GLY A 91 19.36 7.31 17.35
N PHE A 92 19.67 7.72 16.13
CA PHE A 92 18.76 7.74 15.01
C PHE A 92 18.16 6.34 14.77
N ASP A 93 16.84 6.22 14.83
CA ASP A 93 16.13 4.97 14.55
C ASP A 93 16.05 4.74 13.03
N VAL A 94 17.12 4.13 12.50
CA VAL A 94 17.24 3.74 11.08
C VAL A 94 16.10 2.83 10.63
N THR A 95 15.49 2.09 11.56
CA THR A 95 14.46 1.08 11.28
C THR A 95 13.03 1.64 11.31
N ALA A 96 12.78 2.78 11.95
CA ALA A 96 11.42 3.34 12.09
C ALA A 96 10.69 3.50 10.74
N GLY A 97 11.38 4.00 9.72
CA GLY A 97 10.81 4.14 8.37
C GLY A 97 10.49 2.79 7.72
N PHE A 98 11.36 1.78 7.91
CA PHE A 98 11.11 0.42 7.44
C PHE A 98 9.94 -0.23 8.17
N ASP A 99 9.87 -0.10 9.49
CA ASP A 99 8.81 -0.70 10.31
C ASP A 99 7.44 -0.10 9.97
N ALA A 100 7.37 1.22 9.80
CA ALA A 100 6.15 1.89 9.33
C ALA A 100 5.74 1.43 7.92
N ALA A 101 6.71 1.36 7.00
CA ALA A 101 6.49 0.92 5.64
C ALA A 101 6.03 -0.55 5.57
N PHE A 102 6.65 -1.41 6.37
CA PHE A 102 6.33 -2.82 6.45
C PHE A 102 4.98 -3.06 7.11
N ALA A 103 4.70 -2.38 8.22
CA ALA A 103 3.39 -2.43 8.88
C ALA A 103 2.25 -2.04 7.93
N GLY A 104 2.45 -1.05 7.07
CA GLY A 104 1.44 -0.63 6.08
C GLY A 104 1.35 -1.47 4.80
N SER A 105 2.27 -2.40 4.55
CA SER A 105 2.33 -3.10 3.25
C SER A 105 2.47 -4.63 3.33
N TRP A 106 2.79 -5.19 4.50
CA TRP A 106 3.12 -6.62 4.65
C TRP A 106 1.99 -7.52 4.15
N ALA A 107 0.73 -7.18 4.46
CA ALA A 107 -0.42 -8.01 4.14
C ALA A 107 -0.65 -8.09 2.62
N ALA A 108 -0.64 -6.93 1.96
CA ALA A 108 -0.73 -6.82 0.51
C ALA A 108 0.46 -7.51 -0.18
N LEU A 109 1.67 -7.36 0.37
CA LEU A 109 2.89 -7.97 -0.16
C LEU A 109 2.83 -9.49 -0.09
N VAL A 110 2.40 -10.06 1.05
CA VAL A 110 2.19 -11.51 1.19
C VAL A 110 1.11 -12.00 0.25
N ALA A 111 -0.02 -11.28 0.13
CA ALA A 111 -1.10 -11.63 -0.79
C ALA A 111 -0.62 -11.69 -2.25
N VAL A 112 0.09 -10.66 -2.71
CA VAL A 112 0.65 -10.61 -4.07
C VAL A 112 1.70 -11.69 -4.28
N ALA A 113 2.59 -11.94 -3.31
CA ALA A 113 3.60 -13.00 -3.39
C ALA A 113 2.96 -14.38 -3.52
N VAL A 114 1.93 -14.68 -2.72
CA VAL A 114 1.14 -15.92 -2.82
C VAL A 114 0.55 -16.08 -4.22
N LEU A 115 -0.06 -15.02 -4.76
CA LEU A 115 -0.67 -15.05 -6.09
C LEU A 115 0.38 -15.21 -7.21
N LEU A 116 1.54 -14.55 -7.09
CA LEU A 116 2.66 -14.74 -8.02
C LEU A 116 3.14 -16.19 -8.02
N VAL A 117 3.31 -16.81 -6.85
CA VAL A 117 3.72 -18.21 -6.72
C VAL A 117 2.65 -19.14 -7.29
N ALA A 118 1.38 -18.92 -6.96
CA ALA A 118 0.26 -19.73 -7.42
C ALA A 118 0.07 -19.67 -8.93
N PHE A 119 0.30 -18.51 -9.54
CA PHE A 119 0.16 -18.29 -10.97
C PHE A 119 1.51 -18.25 -11.68
N ARG A 120 2.60 -18.76 -11.09
CA ARG A 120 3.89 -18.85 -11.78
C ARG A 120 3.78 -19.70 -13.05
N GLY A 121 4.42 -19.28 -14.11
CA GLY A 121 4.43 -20.00 -15.38
C GLY A 121 5.41 -19.37 -16.35
N ARG A 122 5.62 -19.99 -17.52
CA ARG A 122 6.47 -19.42 -18.57
C ARG A 122 5.84 -18.14 -19.10
N GLY A 123 6.25 -17.00 -18.53
CA GLY A 123 5.91 -15.68 -19.05
C GLY A 123 6.48 -15.54 -20.45
N ARG A 124 5.68 -15.11 -21.42
CA ARG A 124 6.23 -14.68 -22.71
C ARG A 124 7.11 -13.46 -22.46
N ARG A 125 8.28 -13.39 -23.11
CA ARG A 125 9.25 -12.27 -23.02
C ARG A 125 8.59 -10.88 -23.06
N ARG A 126 7.54 -10.72 -23.88
CA ARG A 126 6.74 -9.49 -23.98
C ARG A 126 6.13 -9.01 -22.66
N HIS A 127 5.70 -9.91 -21.78
CA HIS A 127 5.06 -9.55 -20.51
C HIS A 127 6.09 -9.12 -19.47
N LEU A 128 7.29 -9.70 -19.50
CA LEU A 128 8.41 -9.25 -18.67
C LEU A 128 8.87 -7.86 -19.09
N ILE A 129 8.97 -7.61 -20.41
CA ILE A 129 9.29 -6.27 -20.93
C ILE A 129 8.22 -5.26 -20.49
N ALA A 130 6.94 -5.59 -20.63
CA ALA A 130 5.86 -4.69 -20.19
C ALA A 130 5.92 -4.40 -18.68
N ALA A 131 6.18 -5.41 -17.85
CA ALA A 131 6.36 -5.22 -16.41
C ALA A 131 7.57 -4.33 -16.09
N ALA A 132 8.71 -4.54 -16.78
CA ALA A 132 9.92 -3.75 -16.60
C ALA A 132 9.71 -2.28 -17.01
N VAL A 133 9.04 -2.04 -18.14
CA VAL A 133 8.70 -0.69 -18.60
C VAL A 133 7.74 -0.01 -17.63
N ALA A 134 6.75 -0.73 -17.11
CA ALA A 134 5.82 -0.20 -16.11
C ALA A 134 6.48 0.04 -14.74
N ALA A 135 7.54 -0.69 -14.42
CA ALA A 135 8.30 -0.52 -13.18
C ALA A 135 9.22 0.72 -13.21
N ALA A 136 9.70 1.10 -14.39
CA ALA A 136 10.58 2.26 -14.57
C ALA A 136 10.07 3.55 -13.90
N PRO A 137 8.80 3.99 -14.06
CA PRO A 137 8.31 5.18 -13.36
C PRO A 137 8.29 5.03 -11.84
N VAL A 138 7.98 3.84 -11.31
CA VAL A 138 7.93 3.62 -9.85
C VAL A 138 9.34 3.63 -9.24
N VAL A 139 10.28 2.93 -9.89
CA VAL A 139 11.70 2.92 -9.47
C VAL A 139 12.30 4.32 -9.60
N GLY A 140 12.00 5.02 -10.71
CA GLY A 140 12.43 6.39 -10.92
C GLY A 140 11.88 7.34 -9.86
N TYR A 141 10.59 7.22 -9.52
CA TYR A 141 9.96 8.02 -8.45
C TYR A 141 10.63 7.78 -7.10
N ALA A 142 10.83 6.50 -6.72
CA ALA A 142 11.52 6.14 -5.49
C ALA A 142 12.93 6.74 -5.42
N ALA A 143 13.69 6.62 -6.52
CA ALA A 143 15.06 7.16 -6.59
C ALA A 143 15.09 8.69 -6.49
N VAL A 144 14.17 9.39 -7.15
CA VAL A 144 14.04 10.85 -7.07
C VAL A 144 13.70 11.28 -5.65
N ARG A 145 12.73 10.62 -4.99
CA ARG A 145 12.33 10.98 -3.61
C ARG A 145 13.45 10.73 -2.61
N VAL A 146 14.14 9.59 -2.69
CA VAL A 146 15.31 9.31 -1.83
C VAL A 146 16.43 10.34 -2.06
N ALA A 147 16.70 10.72 -3.31
CA ALA A 147 17.72 11.71 -3.63
C ALA A 147 17.34 13.13 -3.15
N ASP A 148 16.09 13.53 -3.34
CA ASP A 148 15.59 14.85 -2.93
C ASP A 148 15.64 14.99 -1.41
N VAL A 149 15.06 14.03 -0.67
CA VAL A 149 15.09 14.02 0.79
C VAL A 149 16.52 13.93 1.31
N GLY A 150 17.35 13.06 0.74
CA GLY A 150 18.77 12.97 1.10
C GLY A 150 19.54 14.26 0.85
N SER A 151 19.25 14.98 -0.24
CA SER A 151 19.89 16.26 -0.56
C SER A 151 19.44 17.38 0.38
N ALA A 152 18.15 17.43 0.74
CA ALA A 152 17.60 18.40 1.67
C ALA A 152 18.16 18.22 3.08
N VAL A 153 18.29 16.96 3.53
CA VAL A 153 18.97 16.65 4.80
C VAL A 153 20.43 17.10 4.72
N ALA A 154 21.19 16.71 3.69
CA ALA A 154 22.59 17.12 3.52
C ALA A 154 22.78 18.65 3.49
N ALA A 155 21.84 19.40 2.92
CA ALA A 155 21.86 20.86 2.90
C ALA A 155 21.61 21.44 4.31
N SER A 156 20.69 20.84 5.08
CA SER A 156 20.38 21.27 6.46
C SER A 156 21.51 20.97 7.46
N THR A 157 22.35 19.96 7.19
CA THR A 157 23.50 19.60 8.04
C THR A 157 24.73 20.47 7.79
N ARG A 158 24.80 21.19 6.65
CA ARG A 158 25.87 22.17 6.38
C ARG A 158 25.63 23.44 7.22
N VAL A 159 26.03 23.35 8.50
CA VAL A 159 26.50 24.44 9.37
C VAL A 159 25.77 25.78 9.17
N VAL A 160 24.77 26.05 10.01
CA VAL A 160 24.35 27.42 10.28
C VAL A 160 25.40 28.06 11.19
N GLU A 161 26.44 28.65 10.59
CA GLU A 161 27.38 29.53 11.29
C GLU A 161 26.68 30.88 11.56
N VAL A 162 25.94 30.99 12.66
CA VAL A 162 25.42 32.29 13.09
C VAL A 162 26.56 33.09 13.72
N ARG A 163 27.21 33.93 12.91
CA ARG A 163 28.19 34.89 13.39
C ARG A 163 27.48 36.04 14.08
N THR A 164 27.38 36.01 15.41
CA THR A 164 27.13 37.23 16.21
C THR A 164 28.47 37.89 16.54
N GLU A 165 28.53 39.22 16.51
CA GLU A 165 29.77 40.04 16.46
C GLU A 165 30.84 39.74 17.54
N THR A 166 30.54 38.98 18.59
CA THR A 166 31.48 38.71 19.68
C THR A 166 31.57 37.24 20.11
N THR A 167 30.89 36.29 19.45
CA THR A 167 30.95 34.87 19.86
C THR A 167 30.67 33.93 18.68
N LEU A 168 31.60 33.01 18.41
CA LEU A 168 31.42 31.92 17.45
C LEU A 168 30.71 30.77 18.18
N THR A 169 29.38 30.82 18.27
CA THR A 169 28.60 29.69 18.77
C THR A 169 28.39 28.70 17.62
N ARG A 170 29.15 27.61 17.63
CA ARG A 170 28.81 26.44 16.82
C ARG A 170 27.52 25.86 17.40
N VAL A 171 26.40 26.19 16.78
CA VAL A 171 25.17 25.41 17.00
C VAL A 171 25.37 24.16 16.17
N ASP A 172 25.82 23.08 16.83
CA ASP A 172 25.71 21.77 16.21
C ASP A 172 24.25 21.63 15.79
N GLY A 173 24.02 21.38 14.50
CA GLY A 173 22.68 21.07 14.00
C GLY A 173 22.09 19.91 14.81
N PRO A 174 20.78 19.64 14.72
CA PRO A 174 20.23 18.43 15.34
C PRO A 174 21.13 17.28 14.90
N GLY A 175 21.59 16.43 15.83
CA GLY A 175 22.69 15.47 15.62
C GLY A 175 22.40 14.42 14.56
N TYR A 176 22.26 14.85 13.31
CA TYR A 176 22.02 14.05 12.12
C TYR A 176 23.38 13.54 11.68
N ASP A 177 23.68 12.28 12.02
CA ASP A 177 24.79 11.61 11.37
C ASP A 177 24.35 11.33 9.92
N GLN A 178 24.88 12.13 8.99
CA GLN A 178 24.55 12.06 7.56
C GLN A 178 24.80 10.65 6.98
N ALA A 179 25.67 9.86 7.63
CA ALA A 179 25.96 8.48 7.30
C ALA A 179 24.74 7.54 7.47
N ASP A 180 23.82 7.84 8.38
CA ASP A 180 22.71 6.95 8.75
C ASP A 180 21.39 7.26 8.01
N VAL A 181 21.27 8.48 7.48
CA VAL A 181 20.03 8.96 6.82
C VAL A 181 19.79 8.25 5.49
N VAL A 182 20.79 8.17 4.61
CA VAL A 182 20.63 7.54 3.29
C VAL A 182 20.28 6.04 3.44
N PRO A 183 20.96 5.25 4.29
CA PRO A 183 20.53 3.88 4.58
C PRO A 183 19.09 3.78 5.10
N ALA A 184 18.65 4.68 5.99
CA ALA A 184 17.28 4.67 6.49
C ALA A 184 16.24 4.99 5.41
N LEU A 185 16.50 5.99 4.56
CA LEU A 185 15.63 6.31 3.43
C LEU A 185 15.54 5.13 2.45
N VAL A 186 16.67 4.49 2.14
CA VAL A 186 16.72 3.30 1.29
C VAL A 186 15.93 2.15 1.93
N LEU A 187 16.12 1.88 3.22
CA LEU A 187 15.39 0.84 3.95
C LEU A 187 13.88 1.12 3.96
N ALA A 188 13.47 2.36 4.22
CA ALA A 188 12.08 2.78 4.27
C ALA A 188 11.33 2.52 2.96
N VAL A 189 11.98 2.72 1.80
CA VAL A 189 11.32 2.49 0.50
C VAL A 189 11.25 1.02 0.08
N LEU A 190 11.99 0.11 0.73
CA LEU A 190 12.06 -1.29 0.31
C LEU A 190 10.68 -2.00 0.33
N PRO A 191 9.88 -1.95 1.42
CA PRO A 191 8.58 -2.64 1.43
C PRO A 191 7.60 -2.15 0.34
N PRO A 192 7.33 -0.83 0.16
CA PRO A 192 6.42 -0.36 -0.87
C PRO A 192 6.99 -0.59 -2.28
N LEU A 193 8.30 -0.47 -2.48
CA LEU A 193 8.92 -0.78 -3.78
C LEU A 193 8.76 -2.27 -4.13
N ALA A 194 8.98 -3.16 -3.16
CA ALA A 194 8.79 -4.59 -3.35
C ALA A 194 7.31 -4.91 -3.68
N LEU A 195 6.36 -4.27 -2.98
CA LEU A 195 4.94 -4.39 -3.29
C LEU A 195 4.63 -3.94 -4.72
N ALA A 196 5.10 -2.76 -5.13
CA ALA A 196 4.88 -2.24 -6.48
C ALA A 196 5.40 -3.17 -7.57
N LEU A 197 6.65 -3.63 -7.44
CA LEU A 197 7.30 -4.50 -8.42
C LEU A 197 6.58 -5.85 -8.50
N ALA A 198 6.22 -6.44 -7.36
CA ALA A 198 5.48 -7.69 -7.30
C ALA A 198 4.08 -7.53 -7.92
N ALA A 199 3.40 -6.41 -7.64
CA ALA A 199 2.07 -6.11 -8.15
C ALA A 199 2.08 -5.90 -9.67
N LEU A 200 3.08 -5.20 -10.22
CA LEU A 200 3.28 -5.04 -11.67
C LEU A 200 3.60 -6.36 -12.37
N ALA A 201 4.46 -7.19 -11.77
CA ALA A 201 4.74 -8.52 -12.28
C ALA A 201 3.46 -9.37 -12.31
N LEU A 202 2.65 -9.30 -11.26
CA LEU A 202 1.36 -9.99 -11.18
C LEU A 202 0.38 -9.47 -12.22
N ALA A 203 0.29 -8.15 -12.41
CA ALA A 203 -0.56 -7.51 -13.40
C ALA A 203 -0.20 -7.97 -14.82
N ALA A 204 1.08 -7.93 -15.20
CA ALA A 204 1.55 -8.35 -16.51
C ALA A 204 1.28 -9.84 -16.77
N LEU A 205 1.50 -10.67 -15.75
CA LEU A 205 1.26 -12.11 -15.77
C LEU A 205 -0.24 -12.44 -15.93
N LEU A 206 -1.12 -11.73 -15.22
CA LEU A 206 -2.58 -11.88 -15.31
C LEU A 206 -3.12 -11.35 -16.65
N ALA A 207 -2.61 -10.22 -17.13
CA ALA A 207 -2.94 -9.66 -18.43
C ALA A 207 -2.55 -10.62 -19.56
N GLY A 208 -1.36 -11.23 -19.48
CA GLY A 208 -0.91 -12.25 -20.42
C GLY A 208 -1.77 -13.51 -20.45
N ARG A 209 -2.53 -13.77 -19.38
CA ARG A 209 -3.53 -14.85 -19.29
C ARG A 209 -4.96 -14.41 -19.62
N GLY A 210 -5.15 -13.19 -20.14
CA GLY A 210 -6.47 -12.66 -20.49
C GLY A 210 -7.34 -12.25 -19.29
N ARG A 211 -6.79 -12.24 -18.06
CA ARG A 211 -7.53 -11.87 -16.84
C ARG A 211 -7.45 -10.37 -16.59
N ARG A 212 -8.03 -9.57 -17.50
CA ARG A 212 -7.90 -8.10 -17.50
C ARG A 212 -8.35 -7.46 -16.19
N LEU A 213 -9.51 -7.85 -15.65
CA LEU A 213 -10.01 -7.31 -14.37
C LEU A 213 -9.04 -7.55 -13.21
N ALA A 214 -8.48 -8.76 -13.11
CA ALA A 214 -7.53 -9.07 -12.06
C ALA A 214 -6.17 -8.37 -12.28
N ALA A 215 -5.76 -8.21 -13.54
CA ALA A 215 -4.59 -7.40 -13.88
C ALA A 215 -4.78 -5.93 -13.48
N THR A 216 -5.98 -5.37 -13.67
CA THR A 216 -6.31 -4.01 -13.21
C THR A 216 -6.24 -3.91 -11.68
N GLY A 217 -6.78 -4.89 -10.95
CA GLY A 217 -6.65 -4.93 -9.49
C GLY A 217 -5.18 -4.96 -9.03
N ALA A 218 -4.35 -5.80 -9.65
CA ALA A 218 -2.92 -5.83 -9.37
C ALA A 218 -2.20 -4.51 -9.75
N ALA A 219 -2.59 -3.87 -10.85
CA ALA A 219 -2.04 -2.57 -11.22
C ALA A 219 -2.42 -1.47 -10.21
N LEU A 220 -3.64 -1.49 -9.66
CA LEU A 220 -4.05 -0.58 -8.60
C LEU A 220 -3.23 -0.76 -7.31
N LEU A 221 -2.85 -1.99 -6.95
CA LEU A 221 -1.91 -2.22 -5.84
C LEU A 221 -0.53 -1.62 -6.09
N ALA A 222 -0.07 -1.61 -7.34
CA ALA A 222 1.18 -0.94 -7.68
C ALA A 222 1.08 0.59 -7.57
N VAL A 223 -0.09 1.16 -7.89
CA VAL A 223 -0.36 2.59 -7.69
C VAL A 223 -0.45 2.92 -6.19
N LEU A 224 -1.10 2.07 -5.39
CA LEU A 224 -1.21 2.20 -3.94
C LEU A 224 0.15 2.17 -3.23
N ALA A 225 1.15 1.51 -3.81
CA ALA A 225 2.50 1.50 -3.26
C ALA A 225 3.18 2.89 -3.28
N LEU A 226 2.76 3.83 -4.14
CA LEU A 226 3.34 5.17 -4.21
C LEU A 226 3.02 6.04 -2.97
N PRO A 227 1.76 6.19 -2.52
CA PRO A 227 1.49 6.88 -1.27
C PRO A 227 2.07 6.15 -0.05
N LEU A 228 2.18 4.81 -0.08
CA LEU A 228 2.88 4.06 0.98
C LEU A 228 4.39 4.39 1.01
N LEU A 229 5.00 4.61 -0.15
CA LEU A 229 6.39 5.06 -0.27
C LEU A 229 6.59 6.44 0.34
N ASP A 230 5.72 7.39 0.03
CA ASP A 230 5.82 8.74 0.61
C ASP A 230 5.55 8.74 2.12
N ALA A 231 4.60 7.94 2.60
CA ALA A 231 4.36 7.77 4.03
C ALA A 231 5.55 7.13 4.76
N ALA A 232 6.22 6.15 4.13
CA ALA A 232 7.43 5.54 4.65
C ALA A 232 8.60 6.51 4.77
N LEU A 233 8.78 7.37 3.75
CA LEU A 233 9.79 8.42 3.77
C LEU A 233 9.48 9.49 4.82
N ALA A 234 8.22 9.89 4.96
CA ALA A 234 7.74 10.83 5.99
C ALA A 234 7.97 10.34 7.42
N ALA A 235 8.03 9.02 7.64
CA ALA A 235 8.35 8.43 8.94
C ALA A 235 9.84 8.53 9.30
N VAL A 236 10.73 8.78 8.34
CA VAL A 236 12.15 9.06 8.61
C VAL A 236 12.27 10.53 9.02
N PRO A 237 12.86 10.87 10.18
CA PRO A 237 12.98 12.27 10.61
C PRO A 237 13.77 13.12 9.59
N HIS A 238 13.14 14.11 8.95
CA HIS A 238 13.78 15.02 8.01
C HIS A 238 13.14 16.44 8.03
N PRO A 239 13.83 17.48 7.52
CA PRO A 239 13.30 18.84 7.47
C PRO A 239 12.06 18.94 6.58
N LEU A 240 11.03 19.69 7.00
CA LEU A 240 9.75 19.85 6.28
C LEU A 240 9.92 20.38 4.84
N ASP A 241 10.99 21.12 4.56
CA ASP A 241 11.27 21.64 3.21
C ASP A 241 11.67 20.55 2.19
N ALA A 242 11.94 19.32 2.64
CA ALA A 242 12.32 18.18 1.81
C ALA A 242 11.15 17.52 1.04
N ASP A 243 9.92 18.00 1.26
CA ASP A 243 8.70 17.43 0.69
C ASP A 243 8.27 18.05 -0.66
N GLY A 244 9.05 19.00 -1.20
CA GLY A 244 8.70 19.75 -2.41
C GLY A 244 8.47 18.92 -3.68
N THR A 245 8.96 17.67 -3.75
CA THR A 245 8.77 16.76 -4.90
C THR A 245 7.79 15.62 -4.66
N ALA A 246 7.13 15.57 -3.50
CA ALA A 246 6.15 14.53 -3.17
C ALA A 246 4.91 14.66 -4.08
N LEU A 247 4.81 13.82 -5.11
CA LEU A 247 3.66 13.82 -6.02
C LEU A 247 2.39 13.30 -5.35
N PHE A 248 2.56 12.48 -4.31
CA PHE A 248 1.48 11.96 -3.46
C PHE A 248 1.57 12.53 -2.06
N ALA A 249 1.88 13.83 -1.94
CA ALA A 249 1.74 14.64 -0.71
C ALA A 249 0.28 14.79 -0.28
N TRP A 250 -0.50 13.72 -0.30
CA TRP A 250 -1.90 13.74 0.01
C TRP A 250 -2.12 14.28 1.42
N TYR A 251 -1.19 14.08 2.35
CA TYR A 251 -1.18 14.69 3.68
C TYR A 251 -1.31 16.24 3.66
N ALA A 252 -0.94 16.91 2.57
CA ALA A 252 -1.11 18.35 2.41
C ALA A 252 -2.57 18.76 2.10
N ILE A 253 -3.45 17.81 1.73
CA ILE A 253 -4.88 18.05 1.60
C ILE A 253 -5.45 18.27 3.00
N THR A 254 -5.76 19.53 3.30
CA THR A 254 -6.22 19.92 4.63
C THR A 254 -7.57 19.28 4.97
N PRO A 255 -7.66 18.54 6.09
CA PRO A 255 -8.93 18.09 6.65
C PRO A 255 -9.94 19.23 6.80
N THR A 256 -11.21 18.95 6.51
CA THR A 256 -12.31 19.87 6.80
C THR A 256 -13.31 19.22 7.75
N ALA A 257 -14.17 20.01 8.39
CA ALA A 257 -15.24 19.46 9.23
C ALA A 257 -16.18 18.51 8.47
N ALA A 258 -16.34 18.69 7.15
CA ALA A 258 -17.17 17.84 6.31
C ALA A 258 -16.43 16.61 5.75
N MET A 259 -15.10 16.70 5.60
CA MET A 259 -14.23 15.62 5.13
C MET A 259 -12.96 15.61 5.98
N PRO A 260 -13.01 15.00 7.18
CA PRO A 260 -11.88 14.99 8.10
C PRO A 260 -10.70 14.14 7.61
N GLN A 261 -10.91 13.10 6.78
CA GLN A 261 -9.81 12.23 6.32
C GLN A 261 -9.90 11.86 4.83
N PRO A 262 -9.86 12.85 3.91
CA PRO A 262 -10.07 12.61 2.47
C PRO A 262 -9.00 11.72 1.84
N VAL A 263 -7.76 11.86 2.31
CA VAL A 263 -6.58 11.12 1.86
C VAL A 263 -6.66 9.64 2.23
N ALA A 264 -6.95 9.38 3.51
CA ALA A 264 -7.08 8.02 4.02
C ALA A 264 -8.25 7.31 3.33
N ALA A 265 -9.36 8.04 3.09
CA ALA A 265 -10.51 7.51 2.36
C ALA A 265 -10.17 7.14 0.91
N LEU A 266 -9.43 7.99 0.19
CA LEU A 266 -8.94 7.70 -1.17
C LEU A 266 -8.03 6.48 -1.19
N THR A 267 -7.10 6.38 -0.23
CA THR A 267 -6.19 5.25 -0.09
C THR A 267 -6.97 3.95 0.12
N ALA A 268 -7.90 3.95 1.07
CA ALA A 268 -8.79 2.81 1.34
C ALA A 268 -9.66 2.45 0.13
N ALA A 269 -10.14 3.45 -0.62
CA ALA A 269 -10.94 3.22 -1.82
C ALA A 269 -10.14 2.51 -2.92
N VAL A 270 -8.90 2.98 -3.19
CA VAL A 270 -8.00 2.36 -4.17
C VAL A 270 -7.65 0.94 -3.75
N GLU A 271 -7.33 0.74 -2.48
CA GLU A 271 -6.98 -0.55 -1.91
C GLU A 271 -8.12 -1.58 -2.02
N LEU A 272 -9.32 -1.23 -1.54
CA LEU A 272 -10.47 -2.13 -1.57
C LEU A 272 -10.94 -2.38 -3.00
N ALA A 273 -10.88 -1.38 -3.88
CA ALA A 273 -11.13 -1.58 -5.31
C ALA A 273 -10.13 -2.57 -5.93
N ALA A 274 -8.85 -2.47 -5.55
CA ALA A 274 -7.82 -3.39 -6.01
C ALA A 274 -8.13 -4.83 -5.60
N TYR A 275 -8.47 -5.08 -4.33
CA TYR A 275 -8.84 -6.41 -3.84
C TYR A 275 -10.12 -6.94 -4.51
N LEU A 276 -11.16 -6.11 -4.63
CA LEU A 276 -12.41 -6.47 -5.31
C LEU A 276 -12.17 -6.89 -6.76
N LEU A 277 -11.43 -6.09 -7.53
CA LEU A 277 -11.12 -6.39 -8.94
C LEU A 277 -10.25 -7.63 -9.09
N LEU A 278 -9.26 -7.81 -8.21
CA LEU A 278 -8.38 -8.96 -8.19
C LEU A 278 -9.19 -10.25 -7.95
N VAL A 279 -9.96 -10.31 -6.86
CA VAL A 279 -10.75 -11.49 -6.50
C VAL A 279 -11.85 -11.77 -7.53
N ALA A 280 -12.60 -10.75 -7.98
CA ALA A 280 -13.64 -10.90 -8.99
C ALA A 280 -13.06 -11.36 -10.34
N GLY A 281 -11.93 -10.80 -10.76
CA GLY A 281 -11.26 -11.14 -12.00
C GLY A 281 -10.67 -12.55 -11.99
N LEU A 282 -10.17 -13.03 -10.85
CA LEU A 282 -9.63 -14.38 -10.68
C LEU A 282 -10.73 -15.45 -10.67
N THR A 283 -11.91 -15.14 -10.15
CA THR A 283 -13.03 -16.09 -9.96
C THR A 283 -13.98 -16.18 -11.17
N ARG A 284 -14.17 -15.10 -11.96
CA ARG A 284 -15.10 -15.08 -13.10
C ARG A 284 -14.67 -15.89 -14.34
N SER A 285 -13.40 -16.27 -14.47
CA SER A 285 -12.86 -16.85 -15.72
C SER A 285 -13.48 -18.20 -16.14
N ARG A 286 -14.25 -18.87 -15.29
CA ARG A 286 -14.80 -20.21 -15.57
C ARG A 286 -16.21 -20.22 -16.17
N ARG A 287 -16.97 -19.12 -16.11
CA ARG A 287 -18.37 -19.10 -16.62
C ARG A 287 -18.50 -18.89 -18.12
N ALA A 288 -17.44 -18.44 -18.80
CA ALA A 288 -17.49 -18.17 -20.25
C ALA A 288 -17.30 -19.42 -21.14
N ALA A 289 -16.98 -20.57 -20.56
CA ALA A 289 -16.76 -21.83 -21.29
C ALA A 289 -17.90 -22.82 -21.02
N VAL A 290 -19.13 -22.50 -21.45
CA VAL A 290 -20.13 -23.52 -21.74
C VAL A 290 -20.07 -23.74 -23.25
N PRO A 291 -19.50 -24.85 -23.75
CA PRO A 291 -19.60 -25.16 -25.16
C PRO A 291 -21.08 -25.33 -25.52
N ALA A 292 -21.52 -24.64 -26.58
CA ALA A 292 -22.83 -24.88 -27.17
C ALA A 292 -22.96 -26.37 -27.50
N PRO A 293 -24.14 -27.00 -27.29
CA PRO A 293 -24.34 -28.38 -27.70
C PRO A 293 -24.09 -28.46 -29.21
N ALA A 294 -23.15 -29.31 -29.60
CA ALA A 294 -22.98 -29.69 -30.99
C ALA A 294 -24.32 -30.28 -31.46
N ALA A 295 -25.00 -29.58 -32.35
CA ALA A 295 -26.15 -30.13 -33.04
C ALA A 295 -25.63 -31.34 -33.84
N ALA A 296 -26.07 -32.54 -33.43
CA ALA A 296 -25.89 -33.73 -34.23
C ALA A 296 -26.82 -33.60 -35.45
N GLY A 297 -26.23 -33.51 -36.63
CA GLY A 297 -26.87 -33.58 -37.94
C GLY A 297 -26.01 -34.41 -38.86
#